data_AF-A0AAX0WUG0-F1
#
_entry.id   AF-A0AAX0WUG0-F1
#
_cell.length_a   1.000
_cell.length_b   1.000
_cell.length_c   1.000
_cell.angle_alpha   90.00
_cell.angle_beta   90.00
_cell.angle_gamma   90.00
#
_symmetry.space_group_name_H-M   'P 1'
#
loop_
_entity.id
_entity.type
_entity.pdbx_description
1 polymer ?
#
loop_
_entity_poly.entity_id
_entity_poly.type
_entity_poly.pdbx_seq_one_letter_code
_entity_poly.pdbx_strand_id
1 'polypeptide(L)'
;MMNQACMRCYISGKVQGVWYRASAQREAKKLGITGWAQNLDDGRVEVLACGTVENLKLFYAWLQEGPQLAVVEECTYEKLNWQEYEGFDTF
;
A
#
# COMPACT_ATOMS: atom_id res chain seq x y z
N MET A 1 15.35 19.27 2.22
CA MET A 1 13.89 19.22 2.01
C MET A 1 13.49 17.76 1.92
N MET A 2 12.48 17.31 2.66
CA MET A 2 11.95 15.94 2.53
C MET A 2 11.23 15.83 1.18
N ASN A 3 11.62 14.85 0.37
CA ASN A 3 10.98 14.58 -0.92
C ASN A 3 9.74 13.72 -0.65
N GLN A 4 8.55 14.29 -0.81
CA GLN A 4 7.29 13.63 -0.55
C GLN A 4 6.54 13.35 -1.85
N ALA A 5 5.78 12.27 -1.88
CA ALA A 5 4.95 11.90 -3.00
C ALA A 5 3.76 11.06 -2.52
N CYS A 6 2.85 10.76 -3.43
CA CYS A 6 1.91 9.67 -3.28
C CYS A 6 2.19 8.60 -4.34
N MET A 7 1.70 7.39 -4.11
CA MET A 7 1.66 6.33 -5.11
C MET A 7 0.34 5.59 -5.00
N ARG A 8 -0.16 5.12 -6.15
CA ARG A 8 -1.27 4.18 -6.22
C ARG A 8 -0.71 2.83 -6.67
N CYS A 9 -1.00 1.78 -5.91
CA CYS A 9 -0.55 0.44 -6.18
C CYS A 9 -1.73 -0.49 -6.44
N TYR A 10 -1.57 -1.42 -7.37
CA TYR A 10 -2.49 -2.54 -7.57
C TYR A 10 -1.74 -3.83 -7.37
N ILE A 11 -2.25 -4.67 -6.46
CA ILE A 11 -1.66 -5.93 -6.07
C ILE A 11 -2.62 -7.06 -6.47
N SER A 12 -2.12 -8.04 -7.21
CA SER A 12 -2.85 -9.22 -7.67
C SER A 12 -2.28 -10.51 -7.06
N GLY A 13 -3.03 -11.61 -7.21
CA GLY A 13 -2.72 -12.93 -6.66
C GLY A 13 -3.65 -13.30 -5.50
N LYS A 14 -3.15 -14.12 -4.56
CA LYS A 14 -3.88 -14.48 -3.33
C LYS A 14 -3.73 -13.35 -2.31
N VAL A 15 -4.51 -12.28 -2.48
CA VAL A 15 -4.40 -11.05 -1.68
C VAL A 15 -5.67 -10.68 -0.91
N GLN A 16 -6.79 -11.36 -1.17
CA GLN A 16 -8.03 -11.23 -0.40
C GLN A 16 -8.23 -12.42 0.56
N GLY A 17 -8.91 -12.19 1.68
CA GLY A 17 -9.09 -13.22 2.73
C GLY A 17 -7.82 -13.57 3.52
N VAL A 18 -6.73 -12.82 3.33
CA VAL A 18 -5.40 -13.08 3.91
C VAL A 18 -4.90 -11.95 4.81
N TRP A 19 -5.81 -11.10 5.29
CA TRP A 19 -5.50 -9.95 6.17
C TRP A 19 -4.55 -8.91 5.54
N TYR A 20 -4.55 -8.80 4.21
CA TYR A 20 -3.67 -7.90 3.47
C TYR A 20 -3.85 -6.44 3.90
N ARG A 21 -5.08 -5.90 3.80
CA ARG A 21 -5.39 -4.49 4.16
C ARG A 21 -5.00 -4.15 5.60
N ALA A 22 -5.38 -5.00 6.56
CA ALA A 22 -5.02 -4.80 7.97
C ALA A 22 -3.51 -4.84 8.21
N SER A 23 -2.78 -5.66 7.45
CA SER A 23 -1.31 -5.73 7.54
C SER A 23 -0.65 -4.53 6.88
N ALA A 24 -1.18 -4.08 5.75
CA ALA A 24 -0.74 -2.87 5.06
C ALA A 24 -0.90 -1.64 5.97
N GLN A 25 -2.02 -1.50 6.68
CA GLN A 25 -2.22 -0.43 7.67
C GLN A 25 -1.15 -0.47 8.77
N ARG A 26 -0.84 -1.65 9.32
CA ARG A 26 0.21 -1.77 10.35
C ARG A 26 1.58 -1.37 9.81
N GLU A 27 1.92 -1.78 8.60
CA GLU A 27 3.21 -1.46 7.99
C GLU A 27 3.31 0.02 7.61
N ALA A 28 2.25 0.59 7.03
CA ALA A 28 2.16 2.02 6.76
C ALA A 28 2.36 2.85 8.03
N LYS A 29 1.74 2.46 9.14
CA LYS A 29 1.91 3.12 10.45
C LYS A 29 3.36 3.08 10.94
N LYS A 30 4.09 1.97 10.77
CA LYS A 30 5.52 1.89 11.17
C LYS A 30 6.39 2.83 10.33
N LEU A 31 6.05 2.99 9.05
CA LEU A 31 6.79 3.80 8.09
C LEU A 31 6.30 5.26 8.03
N GLY A 32 5.31 5.65 8.84
CA GLY A 32 4.74 7.00 8.79
C GLY A 32 4.07 7.35 7.46
N ILE A 33 3.48 6.35 6.80
CA ILE A 33 2.74 6.48 5.54
C ILE A 33 1.26 6.66 5.84
N THR A 34 0.63 7.57 5.09
CA THR A 34 -0.82 7.82 5.14
C THR A 34 -1.49 7.40 3.84
N GLY A 35 -2.82 7.29 3.84
CA GLY A 35 -3.61 6.89 2.68
C GLY A 35 -4.62 5.80 3.01
N TRP A 36 -4.76 4.79 2.15
CA TRP A 36 -5.74 3.72 2.37
C TRP A 36 -5.44 2.45 1.56
N ALA A 37 -6.09 1.35 1.95
CA ALA A 37 -6.11 0.10 1.19
C ALA A 37 -7.55 -0.42 1.01
N GLN A 38 -7.91 -0.83 -0.20
CA GLN A 38 -9.25 -1.30 -0.57
C GLN A 38 -9.18 -2.64 -1.30
N ASN A 39 -10.14 -3.54 -1.05
CA ASN A 39 -10.37 -4.70 -1.92
C ASN A 39 -11.19 -4.28 -3.14
N LEU A 40 -10.75 -4.68 -4.34
CA LEU A 40 -11.47 -4.47 -5.59
C LEU A 40 -12.32 -5.70 -5.95
N ASP A 41 -13.40 -5.48 -6.71
CA ASP A 41 -14.32 -6.53 -7.16
C ASP A 41 -13.65 -7.53 -8.12
N ASP A 42 -12.56 -7.12 -8.79
CA ASP A 42 -11.77 -7.97 -9.67
C ASP A 42 -10.75 -8.86 -8.94
N GLY A 43 -10.77 -8.86 -7.60
CA GLY A 43 -9.91 -9.70 -6.77
C GLY A 43 -8.59 -9.03 -6.35
N ARG A 44 -8.24 -7.85 -6.88
CA ARG A 44 -7.04 -7.11 -6.49
C ARG A 44 -7.21 -6.40 -5.15
N VAL A 45 -6.09 -5.94 -4.60
CA VAL A 45 -6.03 -4.90 -3.57
C VAL A 45 -5.49 -3.62 -4.22
N GLU A 46 -6.19 -2.51 -4.03
CA GLU A 46 -5.70 -1.18 -4.35
C GLU A 46 -5.15 -0.52 -3.09
N VAL A 47 -4.00 0.14 -3.20
CA VAL A 47 -3.41 0.91 -2.11
C VAL A 47 -3.07 2.31 -2.60
N LEU A 48 -3.56 3.33 -1.91
CA LEU A 48 -3.05 4.69 -2.02
C LEU A 48 -2.14 4.96 -0.84
N ALA A 49 -0.90 5.37 -1.09
CA ALA A 49 0.09 5.62 -0.07
C ALA A 49 0.80 6.95 -0.30
N CYS A 50 0.88 7.78 0.74
CA CYS A 50 1.55 9.08 0.73
C CYS A 50 2.59 9.12 1.86
N GLY A 51 3.80 9.57 1.54
CA GLY A 51 4.88 9.70 2.51
C GLY A 51 6.16 10.25 1.90
N THR A 52 7.28 10.11 2.60
CA THR A 52 8.60 10.36 2.01
C THR A 52 8.87 9.32 0.92
N VAL A 53 9.59 9.70 -0.13
CA VAL A 53 9.94 8.79 -1.23
C VAL A 53 10.71 7.57 -0.72
N GLU A 54 11.53 7.72 0.30
CA GLU A 54 12.26 6.63 0.94
C GLU A 54 11.31 5.62 1.61
N ASN A 55 10.33 6.10 2.40
CA ASN A 55 9.39 5.23 3.09
C ASN A 55 8.41 4.57 2.10
N LEU A 56 8.01 5.29 1.05
CA LEU A 56 7.19 4.72 -0.02
C LEU A 56 7.90 3.56 -0.72
N LYS A 57 9.22 3.64 -0.94
CA LYS A 57 9.98 2.51 -1.50
C LYS A 57 10.00 1.29 -0.58
N LEU A 58 10.18 1.50 0.73
CA LEU A 58 10.15 0.42 1.72
C LEU A 58 8.76 -0.23 1.78
N PHE A 59 7.71 0.59 1.76
CA PHE A 59 6.35 0.10 1.77
C PHE A 59 5.97 -0.62 0.49
N TYR A 60 6.41 -0.11 -0.67
CA TYR A 60 6.23 -0.79 -1.94
C TYR A 60 6.91 -2.16 -1.95
N ALA A 61 8.15 -2.27 -1.47
CA ALA A 61 8.83 -3.56 -1.34
C ALA A 61 8.03 -4.53 -0.43
N TRP A 62 7.47 -4.04 0.67
CA TRP A 62 6.58 -4.85 1.50
C TRP A 62 5.30 -5.26 0.78
N LEU A 63 4.69 -4.39 -0.05
CA LEU A 63 3.50 -4.74 -0.84
C LEU A 63 3.79 -5.86 -1.85
N GLN A 64 5.03 -5.98 -2.33
CA GLN A 64 5.43 -7.09 -3.22
C GLN A 64 5.49 -8.45 -2.49
N GLU A 65 5.60 -8.45 -1.16
CA GLU A 65 5.62 -9.68 -0.35
C GLU A 65 4.25 -9.94 0.30
N GLY A 66 3.66 -8.92 0.91
CA GLY A 66 2.42 -8.98 1.64
C GLY A 66 2.53 -9.69 3.00
N PRO A 67 1.39 -9.95 3.68
CA PRO A 67 1.37 -10.74 4.91
C PRO A 67 1.68 -12.23 4.64
N GLN A 68 2.01 -12.99 5.69
CA GLN A 68 2.41 -14.41 5.62
C GLN A 68 1.51 -15.32 4.78
N LEU A 69 0.20 -15.06 4.74
CA LEU A 69 -0.77 -15.90 4.02
C LEU A 69 -1.01 -15.44 2.57
N ALA A 70 -0.45 -14.30 2.18
CA ALA A 70 -0.57 -13.78 0.83
C ALA A 70 0.40 -14.47 -0.13
N VAL A 71 0.00 -14.50 -1.39
CA VAL A 71 0.88 -14.83 -2.51
C VAL A 71 0.67 -13.74 -3.53
N VAL A 72 1.64 -12.83 -3.65
CA VAL A 72 1.60 -11.72 -4.61
C VAL A 72 2.12 -12.21 -5.95
N GLU A 73 1.29 -12.09 -6.99
CA GLU A 73 1.67 -12.45 -8.36
C GLU A 73 2.22 -11.24 -9.12
N GLU A 74 1.53 -10.10 -9.00
CA GLU A 74 1.96 -8.83 -9.56
C GLU A 74 1.67 -7.70 -8.58
N CYS A 75 2.59 -6.75 -8.51
CA CYS A 75 2.38 -5.48 -7.82
C CYS A 75 2.87 -4.38 -8.76
N THR A 76 1.97 -3.50 -9.16
CA THR A 76 2.28 -2.33 -10.00
C THR A 76 2.08 -1.06 -9.20
N TYR A 77 2.74 0.03 -9.60
CA TYR A 77 2.48 1.34 -9.01
C TYR A 77 2.53 2.46 -10.04
N GLU A 78 1.76 3.50 -9.77
CA GLU A 78 1.82 4.80 -10.43
C GLU A 78 2.23 5.85 -9.40
N LYS A 79 3.22 6.69 -9.75
CA LYS A 79 3.58 7.84 -8.92
C LYS A 79 2.56 8.95 -9.10
N LEU A 80 2.08 9.50 -7.98
CA LEU A 80 1.15 10.60 -7.93
C LEU A 80 1.79 11.83 -7.27
N ASN A 81 1.19 12.99 -7.53
CA ASN A 81 1.55 14.22 -6.81
C ASN A 81 1.23 14.07 -5.32
N TRP A 82 2.01 14.74 -4.48
CA TRP A 82 1.76 14.79 -3.05
C TRP A 82 0.35 15.32 -2.75
N GLN A 83 -0.32 14.63 -1.83
CA GLN A 83 -1.59 15.01 -1.25
C GLN A 83 -1.55 14.67 0.23
N GLU A 84 -2.26 15.45 1.02
CA GLU A 84 -2.35 15.24 2.45
C GLU A 84 -3.46 14.23 2.76
N TYR A 85 -3.13 13.22 3.57
CA TYR A 85 -4.05 12.22 4.10
C TYR A 85 -3.78 12.06 5.59
N GLU A 86 -4.84 11.85 6.36
CA GLU A 86 -4.75 11.53 7.78
C GLU A 86 -4.85 10.03 8.00
N GLY A 87 -3.88 9.46 8.72
CA GLY A 87 -3.88 8.04 9.03
C GLY A 87 -3.80 7.13 7.81
N PHE A 88 -4.14 5.85 8.01
CA PHE A 88 -4.19 4.87 6.94
C PHE A 88 -5.43 4.00 7.12
N ASP A 89 -6.41 4.16 6.24
CA ASP A 89 -7.71 3.49 6.35
C ASP A 89 -7.79 2.20 5.54
N THR A 90 -8.78 1.36 5.84
CA THR A 90 -9.02 0.11 5.10
C THR A 90 -10.49 -0.06 4.74
N PHE A 91 -10.78 -0.35 3.47
CA PHE A 91 -12.13 -0.49 2.89
C PHE A 91 -12.38 -1.89 2.32
#